data_AF-A0A822A1L9-F1
#
_entry.id   AF-A0A822A1L9-F1
#
_cell.length_a   1.000
_cell.length_b   1.000
_cell.length_c   1.000
_cell.angle_alpha   90.00
_cell.angle_beta   90.00
_cell.angle_gamma   90.00
#
_symmetry.space_group_name_H-M   'P 1'
#
loop_
_entity.id
_entity.type
_entity.pdbx_description
1 polymer ?
#
loop_
_entity_poly.entity_id
_entity_poly.type
_entity_poly.pdbx_seq_one_letter_code
_entity_poly.pdbx_strand_id
1 'polypeptide(L)'
;RAELEGIYQHDAMTHVPLIVLANKQDTDGALSAEDIAEKLNLLAWPDGSYYIIPCCALSGDGLTGAFGTLAQMIRSQKKAHRLNVF
;
A
#
# COMPACT_ATOMS: atom_id res chain seq x y z
N ARG A 1 -0.13 -10.20 -11.11
CA ARG A 1 0.85 -9.17 -11.54
C ARG A 1 0.19 -8.10 -12.41
N ALA A 2 -0.37 -8.44 -13.58
CA ALA A 2 -0.89 -7.45 -14.53
C ALA A 2 -2.00 -6.54 -13.99
N GLU A 3 -2.91 -7.03 -13.14
CA GLU A 3 -4.04 -6.24 -12.67
C GLU A 3 -3.63 -5.10 -11.72
N LEU A 4 -2.80 -5.40 -10.71
CA LEU A 4 -2.33 -4.38 -9.76
C LEU A 4 -1.51 -3.30 -10.46
N GLU A 5 -0.62 -3.71 -11.36
CA GLU A 5 0.14 -2.76 -12.21
C GLU A 5 -0.80 -1.93 -13.08
N GLY A 6 -1.80 -2.55 -13.71
CA GLY A 6 -2.78 -1.84 -14.53
C GLY A 6 -3.61 -0.82 -13.75
N ILE A 7 -3.98 -1.14 -12.51
CA ILE A 7 -4.63 -0.18 -11.61
C ILE A 7 -3.66 0.95 -11.26
N TYR A 8 -2.44 0.62 -10.84
CA TYR A 8 -1.44 1.60 -10.43
C TYR A 8 -1.09 2.61 -11.53
N GLN A 9 -1.00 2.14 -12.78
CA GLN A 9 -0.70 2.98 -13.96
C GLN A 9 -1.93 3.73 -14.51
N HIS A 10 -3.12 3.49 -13.97
CA HIS A 10 -4.33 4.16 -14.47
C HIS A 10 -4.34 5.64 -14.06
N ASP A 11 -4.67 6.55 -14.99
CA ASP A 11 -4.64 8.00 -14.73
C ASP A 11 -5.42 8.42 -13.48
N ALA A 12 -6.57 7.80 -13.24
CA ALA A 12 -7.41 8.04 -12.06
C ALA A 12 -6.73 7.68 -10.71
N MET A 13 -5.66 6.89 -10.73
CA MET A 13 -4.87 6.53 -9.56
C MET A 13 -3.70 7.51 -9.30
N THR A 14 -3.50 8.49 -10.18
CA THR A 14 -2.51 9.54 -9.96
C THR A 14 -2.79 10.29 -8.66
N HIS A 15 -1.79 10.37 -7.78
CA HIS A 15 -1.89 10.92 -6.42
C HIS A 15 -2.81 10.18 -5.45
N VAL A 16 -3.33 9.00 -5.81
CA VAL A 16 -4.11 8.17 -4.90
C VAL A 16 -3.16 7.35 -4.02
N PRO A 17 -3.26 7.46 -2.68
CA PRO A 17 -2.50 6.63 -1.76
C PRO A 17 -2.75 5.13 -1.98
N LEU A 18 -1.67 4.35 -2.06
CA LEU A 18 -1.75 2.90 -2.21
C LEU A 18 -1.12 2.17 -1.02
N ILE A 19 -1.87 1.21 -0.48
CA ILE A 19 -1.39 0.32 0.57
C ILE A 19 -1.71 -1.13 0.17
N VAL A 20 -0.75 -2.01 0.37
CA VAL A 20 -0.87 -3.45 0.16
C VAL A 20 -0.92 -4.12 1.53
N LEU A 21 -2.03 -4.79 1.82
CA LEU A 21 -2.18 -5.58 3.03
C LEU A 21 -1.68 -7.00 2.76
N ALA A 22 -0.52 -7.34 3.30
CA ALA A 22 0.03 -8.69 3.27
C ALA A 22 -0.73 -9.57 4.28
N ASN A 23 -1.98 -9.88 3.93
CA ASN A 23 -2.95 -10.52 4.81
C ASN A 23 -2.68 -12.03 4.98
N LYS A 24 -3.29 -12.61 6.02
CA LYS A 24 -3.22 -14.04 6.43
C LYS A 24 -1.89 -14.47 7.06
N GLN A 25 -1.23 -13.57 7.77
CA GLN A 25 0.02 -13.86 8.48
C GLN A 25 -0.13 -14.87 9.64
N ASP A 26 -1.36 -15.31 9.94
CA ASP A 26 -1.70 -16.38 10.87
C ASP A 26 -1.54 -17.79 10.28
N THR A 27 -1.33 -17.91 8.96
CA THR A 27 -1.29 -19.20 8.27
C THR A 27 0.12 -19.76 8.13
N ASP A 28 0.26 -21.07 8.30
CA ASP A 28 1.52 -21.76 8.01
C ASP A 28 1.91 -21.59 6.54
N GLY A 29 3.16 -21.17 6.32
CA GLY A 29 3.66 -20.88 4.97
C GLY A 29 3.16 -19.55 4.39
N ALA A 30 2.61 -18.65 5.22
CA ALA A 30 2.36 -17.27 4.80
C ALA A 30 3.65 -16.64 4.26
N LEU A 31 3.51 -15.97 3.12
CA LEU A 31 4.61 -15.20 2.56
C LEU A 31 4.84 -13.95 3.40
N SER A 32 6.10 -13.57 3.58
CA SER A 32 6.46 -12.30 4.20
C SER A 32 5.99 -11.12 3.34
N ALA A 33 5.96 -9.92 3.93
CA ALA A 33 5.65 -8.71 3.18
C ALA A 33 6.67 -8.49 2.04
N GLU A 34 7.94 -8.79 2.31
CA GLU A 34 9.05 -8.71 1.35
C GLU A 34 8.84 -9.69 0.19
N ASP A 35 8.53 -10.96 0.47
CA ASP A 35 8.26 -11.97 -0.56
C ASP A 35 7.06 -11.57 -1.45
N ILE A 36 6.02 -10.98 -0.85
CA ILE A 36 4.84 -10.49 -1.56
C ILE A 36 5.24 -9.30 -2.44
N ALA A 37 6.04 -8.36 -1.93
CA ALA A 37 6.52 -7.21 -2.70
C ALA A 37 7.33 -7.64 -3.92
N GLU A 38 8.22 -8.62 -3.77
CA GLU A 38 8.97 -9.23 -4.88
C GLU A 38 8.04 -9.89 -5.89
N LYS A 39 7.11 -10.75 -5.44
CA LYS A 39 6.18 -11.45 -6.32
C LYS A 39 5.22 -10.53 -7.04
N LEU A 40 4.87 -9.39 -6.45
CA LEU A 40 4.04 -8.35 -7.08
C LEU A 40 4.86 -7.34 -7.89
N ASN A 41 6.20 -7.43 -7.89
CA ASN A 41 7.11 -6.51 -8.56
C ASN A 41 7.08 -5.08 -8.02
N LEU A 42 6.67 -4.89 -6.76
CA LEU A 42 6.53 -3.56 -6.16
C LEU A 42 7.89 -2.89 -5.94
N LEU A 43 8.96 -3.67 -5.83
CA LEU A 43 10.33 -3.14 -5.70
C LEU A 43 10.79 -2.34 -6.94
N ALA A 44 10.13 -2.51 -8.09
CA ALA A 44 10.41 -1.72 -9.29
C ALA A 44 9.68 -0.37 -9.30
N TRP A 45 8.79 -0.13 -8.34
CA TRP A 45 8.02 1.11 -8.27
C TRP A 45 8.81 2.19 -7.51
N PRO A 46 8.51 3.49 -7.76
CA PRO A 46 9.19 4.57 -7.07
C PRO A 46 9.05 4.50 -5.54
N ASP A 47 10.10 4.90 -4.83
CA ASP A 47 10.07 4.96 -3.37
C ASP A 47 8.92 5.83 -2.85
N GLY A 48 8.20 5.32 -1.85
CA GLY A 48 7.06 6.02 -1.24
C GLY A 48 5.78 6.05 -2.08
N SER A 49 5.75 5.39 -3.25
CA SER A 49 4.52 5.23 -4.05
C SER A 49 3.50 4.27 -3.44
N TYR A 50 3.95 3.35 -2.59
CA TYR A 50 3.12 2.39 -1.87
C TYR A 50 3.69 2.08 -0.49
N TYR A 51 2.86 1.45 0.36
CA TYR A 51 3.31 0.76 1.57
C TYR A 51 2.80 -0.68 1.56
N ILE A 52 3.60 -1.62 2.03
CA ILE A 52 3.16 -2.99 2.29
C ILE A 52 3.20 -3.27 3.79
N ILE A 53 2.12 -3.81 4.35
CA ILE A 53 2.01 -4.03 5.79
C ILE A 53 1.49 -5.45 6.06
N PRO A 54 2.22 -6.26 6.85
CA PRO A 54 1.75 -7.57 7.29
C PRO A 54 0.53 -7.42 8.20
N CYS A 55 -0.50 -8.23 7.96
CA CYS A 55 -1.69 -8.20 8.80
C CYS A 55 -2.39 -9.56 8.91
N CYS A 56 -3.24 -9.69 9.93
CA CYS A 56 -4.17 -10.80 10.08
C CYS A 56 -5.59 -10.26 10.26
N ALA A 57 -6.48 -10.57 9.32
CA ALA A 57 -7.86 -10.12 9.38
C ALA A 57 -8.66 -10.75 10.54
N LEU A 58 -8.27 -11.94 11.02
CA LEU A 58 -8.97 -12.64 12.10
C LEU A 58 -8.65 -12.08 13.48
N SER A 59 -7.37 -11.78 13.75
CA SER A 59 -6.95 -11.16 15.02
C SER A 59 -7.04 -9.63 15.00
N GLY A 60 -7.00 -9.03 13.80
CA GLY A 60 -6.90 -7.59 13.62
C GLY A 60 -5.47 -7.05 13.66
N ASP A 61 -4.47 -7.91 13.82
CA ASP A 61 -3.06 -7.51 13.87
C ASP A 61 -2.65 -6.79 12.58
N GLY A 62 -1.89 -5.70 12.73
CA GLY A 62 -1.41 -4.87 11.62
C GLY A 62 -2.45 -3.91 11.01
N LEU A 63 -3.76 -4.14 11.20
CA LEU A 63 -4.81 -3.33 10.55
C LEU A 63 -4.85 -1.89 11.06
N THR A 64 -4.82 -1.68 12.38
CA THR A 64 -4.84 -0.34 12.98
C THR A 64 -3.66 0.51 12.50
N GLY A 65 -2.47 -0.08 12.45
CA GLY A 65 -1.27 0.57 11.90
C GLY A 65 -1.44 0.91 10.42
N ALA A 66 -1.96 -0.03 9.64
CA ALA A 66 -2.16 0.16 8.21
C ALA A 66 -3.13 1.29 7.87
N PHE A 67 -4.28 1.35 8.53
CA PHE A 67 -5.22 2.45 8.34
C PHE A 67 -4.68 3.78 8.90
N GLY A 68 -3.85 3.74 9.94
CA GLY A 68 -3.10 4.89 10.42
C GLY A 68 -2.17 5.47 9.35
N THR A 69 -1.37 4.62 8.70
CA THR A 69 -0.49 4.98 7.58
C THR A 69 -1.29 5.52 6.41
N LEU A 70 -2.37 4.84 5.99
CA LEU A 70 -3.24 5.32 4.91
C LEU A 70 -3.81 6.71 5.21
N ALA A 71 -4.26 6.94 6.44
CA ALA A 71 -4.76 8.25 6.86
C ALA A 71 -3.67 9.33 6.81
N GLN A 72 -2.42 9.01 7.16
CA GLN A 72 -1.28 9.92 7.02
C GLN A 72 -0.97 10.24 5.55
N MET A 73 -1.01 9.24 4.67
CA MET A 73 -0.81 9.44 3.23
C MET A 73 -1.87 10.38 2.65
N ILE A 74 -3.15 10.14 2.97
CA ILE A 74 -4.27 11.00 2.52
C ILE A 74 -4.08 12.44 3.00
N ARG A 75 -3.68 12.65 4.27
CA ARG A 75 -3.41 13.99 4.80
C ARG A 75 -2.26 14.68 4.09
N SER A 76 -1.18 13.94 3.80
CA SER A 76 0.00 14.46 3.13
C SER A 76 -0.30 14.86 1.68
N GLN A 77 -1.05 14.04 0.95
CA GLN A 77 -1.52 14.35 -0.41
C GLN A 77 -2.41 15.59 -0.44
N LYS A 78 -3.40 15.70 0.49
CA LYS A 78 -4.23 16.91 0.60
C LYS A 78 -3.40 18.18 0.85
N LYS A 79 -2.34 18.09 1.66
CA LYS A 79 -1.44 19.22 1.92
C LYS A 79 -0.64 19.58 0.67
N ALA A 80 -0.03 18.60 -0.01
CA ALA A 80 0.74 18.82 -1.23
C ALA A 80 -0.12 19.43 -2.34
N HIS A 81 -1.32 18.87 -2.56
CA HIS A 81 -2.28 19.41 -3.52
C HIS A 81 -2.61 20.86 -3.20
N ARG A 82 -2.94 21.20 -1.94
CA ARG A 82 -3.22 22.58 -1.51
C ARG A 82 -2.06 23.55 -1.74
N LEU A 83 -0.81 23.11 -1.62
CA LEU A 83 0.35 23.97 -1.83
C LEU A 83 0.64 24.22 -3.32
N ASN A 84 0.27 23.28 -4.19
CA ASN A 84 0.46 23.40 -5.65
C ASN A 84 -0.62 24.25 -6.36
N VAL A 85 -1.63 24.75 -5.62
CA VAL A 85 -2.69 25.62 -6.16
C VAL A 85 -2.49 27.10 -5.84
N PHE A 86 -1.34 27.46 -5.27
CA PHE A 86 -0.87 28.83 -5.06
C PHE A 86 0.43 29.05 -5.85
#